data_AF-A0A2A9GUU2-F1
#
_entry.id   AF-A0A2A9GUU2-F1
#
_cell.length_a   1.000
_cell.length_b   1.000
_cell.length_c   1.000
_cell.angle_alpha   90.00
_cell.angle_beta   90.00
_cell.angle_gamma   90.00
#
_symmetry.space_group_name_H-M   'P 1'
#
loop_
_entity.id
_entity.type
_entity.pdbx_description
1 polymer ?
#
loop_
_entity_poly.entity_id
_entity_poly.type
_entity_poly.pdbx_seq_one_letter_code
_entity_poly.pdbx_strand_id
1 'polypeptide(L)'
;MRWMDGARRTGGWIWVFAGLLLQLGWGIGYAVWPGVITGTLLVAITLLAVCSLPPLAARLPGIVRVLGTVVAVLLALSLLGAVADRFGLFGPAGASGVSWGSWPAFVAYTASLLPRPLGSVATVAAVAATLLEVALGVLLLAGWQRRWVGKVTAGLFTIYLLAMGVMLGLGEVVRYGVPMLIGGALLVSATPTRREHRMQHQAAEQGPERRPDPGDRQPAGRDHDRQCRRQS
;
A
#
# COMPACT_ATOMS: atom_id res chain seq x y z
N MET A 1 -0.17 -6.26 -19.16
CA MET A 1 -0.25 -5.57 -17.84
C MET A 1 -1.66 -5.48 -17.26
N ARG A 2 -2.72 -5.15 -18.02
CA ARG A 2 -4.11 -5.05 -17.53
C ARG A 2 -4.63 -6.29 -16.76
N TRP A 3 -4.25 -7.50 -17.19
CA TRP A 3 -4.66 -8.75 -16.52
C TRP A 3 -4.15 -8.85 -15.07
N MET A 4 -2.90 -8.45 -14.84
CA MET A 4 -2.30 -8.46 -13.49
C MET A 4 -2.94 -7.41 -12.57
N ASP A 5 -3.44 -6.29 -13.11
CA ASP A 5 -4.19 -5.28 -12.32
C ASP A 5 -5.58 -5.80 -11.93
N GLY A 6 -6.18 -6.68 -12.75
CA GLY A 6 -7.44 -7.37 -12.46
C GLY A 6 -7.30 -8.36 -11.30
N ALA A 7 -6.31 -9.25 -11.36
CA ALA A 7 -6.04 -10.24 -10.31
C ALA A 7 -5.78 -9.61 -8.93
N ARG A 8 -5.14 -8.44 -8.89
CA ARG A 8 -4.90 -7.69 -7.64
C ARG A 8 -6.18 -7.08 -7.07
N ARG A 9 -7.07 -6.57 -7.93
CA ARG A 9 -8.37 -6.04 -7.48
C ARG A 9 -9.27 -7.14 -6.96
N THR A 10 -9.35 -8.26 -7.67
CA THR A 10 -10.14 -9.41 -7.22
C THR A 10 -9.60 -9.97 -5.91
N GLY A 11 -8.27 -10.13 -5.79
CA GLY A 11 -7.63 -10.52 -4.53
C GLY A 11 -7.91 -9.53 -3.40
N GLY A 12 -7.84 -8.23 -3.67
CA GLY A 12 -8.19 -7.18 -2.71
C GLY A 12 -9.63 -7.29 -2.20
N TRP A 13 -10.60 -7.48 -3.09
CA TRP A 13 -12.01 -7.66 -2.69
C TRP A 13 -12.25 -8.94 -1.91
N ILE A 14 -11.62 -10.06 -2.30
CA ILE A 14 -11.74 -11.32 -1.58
C ILE A 14 -11.30 -11.13 -0.12
N TRP A 15 -10.16 -10.47 0.10
CA TRP A 15 -9.64 -10.21 1.44
C TRP A 15 -10.50 -9.21 2.23
N VAL A 16 -11.00 -8.15 1.60
CA VAL A 16 -11.93 -7.22 2.26
C VAL A 16 -13.23 -7.93 2.65
N PHE A 17 -13.79 -8.75 1.77
CA PHE A 17 -15.01 -9.49 2.05
C PHE A 17 -14.82 -10.52 3.16
N ALA A 18 -13.73 -11.31 3.11
CA ALA A 18 -13.36 -12.25 4.15
C ALA A 18 -13.14 -11.55 5.50
N GLY A 19 -12.46 -10.39 5.48
CA GLY A 19 -12.24 -9.57 6.66
C GLY A 19 -13.52 -9.03 7.27
N LEU A 20 -14.46 -8.52 6.45
CA LEU A 20 -15.77 -8.05 6.92
C LEU A 20 -16.59 -9.19 7.52
N LEU A 21 -16.63 -10.36 6.88
CA LEU A 21 -17.33 -11.52 7.42
C LEU A 21 -16.74 -11.95 8.77
N LEU A 22 -15.41 -11.99 8.87
CA LEU A 22 -14.73 -12.34 10.11
C LEU A 22 -15.00 -11.29 11.21
N GLN A 23 -14.94 -10.00 10.86
CA GLN A 23 -15.19 -8.90 11.80
C GLN A 23 -16.64 -8.88 12.30
N LEU A 24 -17.61 -9.09 11.42
CA LEU A 24 -19.03 -9.13 11.77
C LEU A 24 -19.35 -10.39 12.59
N GLY A 25 -18.89 -11.56 12.14
CA GLY A 25 -19.14 -12.82 12.85
C GLY A 25 -18.55 -12.80 14.25
N TRP A 26 -17.31 -12.35 14.39
CA TRP A 26 -16.62 -12.34 15.67
C TRP A 26 -17.01 -11.15 16.56
N GLY A 27 -17.24 -9.98 15.97
CA GLY A 27 -17.67 -8.78 16.69
C GLY A 27 -19.08 -8.91 17.28
N ILE A 28 -20.00 -9.55 16.54
CA ILE A 28 -21.36 -9.83 17.04
C ILE A 28 -21.35 -10.99 18.05
N GLY A 29 -20.56 -12.04 17.79
CA GLY A 29 -20.54 -13.24 18.64
C GLY A 29 -19.79 -13.11 19.96
N TYR A 30 -18.71 -12.31 19.99
CA TYR A 30 -17.80 -12.23 21.15
C TYR A 30 -17.60 -10.80 21.69
N ALA A 31 -18.34 -9.80 21.17
CA ALA A 31 -18.24 -8.40 21.54
C ALA A 31 -16.82 -7.79 21.44
N VAL A 32 -15.94 -8.40 20.65
CA VAL A 32 -14.59 -7.88 20.40
C VAL A 32 -14.63 -6.92 19.21
N TRP A 33 -14.77 -5.64 19.51
CA TRP A 33 -14.76 -4.59 18.49
C TRP A 33 -13.35 -4.03 18.30
N PRO A 34 -12.97 -3.74 17.04
CA PRO A 34 -11.70 -3.08 16.77
C PRO A 34 -11.70 -1.69 17.41
N GLY A 35 -10.54 -1.27 17.93
CA GLY A 35 -10.37 0.07 18.49
C GLY A 35 -10.60 1.17 17.43
N VAL A 36 -10.79 2.41 17.86
CA VAL A 36 -11.17 3.55 16.99
C VAL A 36 -10.25 3.72 15.77
N ILE A 37 -8.94 3.55 15.97
CA ILE A 37 -7.93 3.64 14.90
C ILE A 37 -8.18 2.56 13.85
N THR A 38 -8.23 1.30 14.27
CA THR A 38 -8.51 0.16 13.40
C THR A 38 -9.86 0.32 12.72
N GLY A 39 -10.91 0.68 13.46
CA GLY A 39 -12.26 0.90 12.93
C GLY A 39 -12.31 1.93 11.80
N THR A 40 -11.65 3.08 11.98
CA THR A 40 -11.57 4.13 10.96
C THR A 40 -10.90 3.63 9.69
N LEU A 41 -9.84 2.84 9.86
CA LEU A 41 -9.09 2.23 8.75
C LEU A 41 -9.95 1.20 8.01
N LEU A 42 -10.72 0.38 8.73
CA LEU A 42 -11.65 -0.60 8.14
C LEU A 42 -12.74 0.08 7.32
N VAL A 43 -13.30 1.18 7.81
CA VAL A 43 -14.30 1.97 7.07
C VAL A 43 -13.69 2.52 5.79
N ALA A 44 -12.51 3.13 5.85
CA ALA A 44 -11.85 3.68 4.67
C ALA A 44 -11.54 2.60 3.61
N ILE A 45 -11.08 1.42 4.04
CA ILE A 45 -10.82 0.27 3.17
C ILE A 45 -12.13 -0.23 2.53
N THR A 46 -13.21 -0.30 3.30
CA THR A 46 -14.52 -0.72 2.80
C THR A 46 -15.04 0.26 1.75
N LEU A 47 -14.96 1.56 2.00
CA LEU A 47 -15.34 2.60 1.05
C LEU A 47 -14.52 2.51 -0.24
N LEU A 48 -13.20 2.32 -0.12
CA LEU A 48 -12.35 2.09 -1.29
C LEU A 48 -12.77 0.83 -2.07
N ALA A 49 -13.04 -0.28 -1.37
CA ALA A 49 -13.48 -1.51 -2.00
C ALA A 49 -14.77 -1.32 -2.80
N VAL A 50 -15.80 -0.73 -2.19
CA VAL A 50 -17.10 -0.44 -2.84
C VAL A 50 -16.93 0.51 -4.03
N CYS A 51 -16.21 1.61 -3.85
CA CYS A 51 -16.00 2.57 -4.94
C CYS A 51 -15.12 2.02 -6.07
N SER A 52 -14.28 1.04 -5.79
CA SER A 52 -13.44 0.38 -6.80
C SER A 52 -14.19 -0.63 -7.67
N LEU A 53 -15.44 -0.99 -7.33
CA LEU A 53 -16.28 -1.89 -8.14
C LEU A 53 -16.42 -1.36 -9.57
N PRO A 54 -16.45 -2.23 -10.60
CA PRO A 54 -16.36 -1.81 -12.00
C PRO A 54 -17.40 -0.74 -12.42
N PRO A 55 -18.70 -0.85 -12.07
CA PRO A 55 -19.68 0.16 -12.48
C PRO A 55 -19.48 1.50 -11.77
N LEU A 56 -18.98 1.50 -10.53
CA LEU A 56 -18.76 2.72 -9.75
C LEU A 56 -17.44 3.40 -10.10
N ALA A 57 -16.39 2.61 -10.31
CA ALA A 57 -15.07 3.08 -10.69
C ALA A 57 -15.07 3.77 -12.07
N ALA A 58 -15.94 3.33 -12.99
CA ALA A 58 -16.15 4.00 -14.27
C ALA A 58 -16.83 5.36 -14.13
N ARG A 59 -17.74 5.51 -13.17
CA ARG A 59 -18.50 6.75 -12.94
C ARG A 59 -17.74 7.77 -12.09
N LEU A 60 -16.91 7.30 -11.15
CA LEU A 60 -16.25 8.13 -10.14
C LEU A 60 -14.73 7.89 -10.07
N PRO A 61 -13.98 7.96 -11.19
CA PRO A 61 -12.55 7.65 -11.21
C PRO A 61 -11.73 8.60 -10.33
N GLY A 62 -12.19 9.85 -10.16
CA GLY A 62 -11.59 10.82 -9.25
C GLY A 62 -11.61 10.35 -7.79
N ILE A 63 -12.76 9.87 -7.33
CA ILE A 63 -13.00 9.44 -5.94
C ILE A 63 -12.17 8.19 -5.62
N VAL A 64 -12.12 7.21 -6.51
CA VAL A 64 -11.32 5.98 -6.30
C VAL A 64 -9.84 6.30 -6.09
N ARG A 65 -9.30 7.28 -6.81
CA ARG A 65 -7.90 7.72 -6.64
C ARG A 65 -7.67 8.42 -5.31
N VAL A 66 -8.60 9.27 -4.89
CA VAL A 66 -8.53 9.98 -3.61
C VAL A 66 -8.61 8.95 -2.47
N LEU A 67 -9.60 8.07 -2.49
CA LEU A 67 -9.75 6.99 -1.53
C LEU A 67 -8.52 6.07 -1.50
N GLY A 68 -7.97 5.71 -2.66
CA GLY A 68 -6.73 4.91 -2.73
C GLY A 68 -5.55 5.62 -2.07
N THR A 69 -5.44 6.94 -2.23
CA THR A 69 -4.40 7.74 -1.57
C THR A 69 -4.64 7.87 -0.07
N VAL A 70 -5.90 8.07 0.35
CA VAL A 70 -6.29 8.14 1.77
C VAL A 70 -5.99 6.81 2.46
N VAL A 71 -6.40 5.68 1.87
CA VAL A 71 -6.11 4.35 2.42
C VAL A 71 -4.61 4.08 2.47
N ALA A 72 -3.84 4.50 1.46
CA ALA A 72 -2.38 4.36 1.49
C ALA A 72 -1.75 5.14 2.66
N VAL A 73 -2.20 6.37 2.90
CA VAL A 73 -1.74 7.19 4.03
C VAL A 73 -2.16 6.57 5.36
N LEU A 74 -3.40 6.12 5.48
CA LEU A 74 -3.90 5.47 6.69
C LEU A 74 -3.11 4.20 7.02
N LEU A 75 -2.84 3.35 6.02
CA LEU A 75 -1.99 2.16 6.19
C LEU A 75 -0.57 2.53 6.62
N ALA A 76 -0.01 3.58 6.04
CA ALA A 76 1.31 4.06 6.43
C ALA A 76 1.34 4.56 7.87
N LEU A 77 0.35 5.35 8.28
CA LEU A 77 0.20 5.84 9.65
C LEU A 77 -0.03 4.68 10.62
N SER A 78 -0.73 3.62 10.23
CA SER A 78 -0.88 2.44 11.09
C SER A 78 0.45 1.69 11.29
N LEU A 79 1.26 1.56 10.24
CA LEU A 79 2.59 0.91 10.34
C LEU A 79 3.54 1.74 11.20
N LEU A 80 3.63 3.05 10.92
CA LEU A 80 4.48 3.96 11.70
C LEU A 80 3.96 4.16 13.14
N GLY A 81 2.64 4.15 13.33
CA GLY A 81 2.01 4.17 14.64
C GLY A 81 2.36 2.93 15.45
N ALA A 82 2.33 1.73 14.85
CA ALA A 82 2.76 0.51 15.53
C ALA A 82 4.24 0.57 15.94
N VAL A 83 5.11 1.18 15.11
CA VAL A 83 6.51 1.45 15.44
C VAL A 83 6.63 2.47 16.57
N ALA A 84 5.85 3.54 16.55
CA ALA A 84 5.86 4.53 17.61
C ALA A 84 5.38 3.93 18.96
N ASP A 85 4.38 3.06 18.92
CA ASP A 85 3.80 2.40 20.09
C ASP A 85 4.82 1.53 20.82
N ARG A 86 5.60 0.70 20.11
CA ARG A 86 6.64 -0.13 20.74
C ARG A 86 7.84 0.67 21.24
N PHE A 87 8.01 1.93 20.83
CA PHE A 87 8.99 2.84 21.44
C PHE A 87 8.39 3.72 22.54
N GLY A 88 7.13 3.48 22.92
CA GLY A 88 6.47 4.12 24.06
C GLY A 88 5.89 5.51 23.77
N LEU A 89 5.75 5.92 22.50
CA LEU A 89 5.28 7.27 22.17
C LEU A 89 3.83 7.53 22.62
N PHE A 90 3.02 6.48 22.73
CA PHE A 90 1.61 6.57 23.14
C PHE A 90 1.38 6.28 24.63
N GLY A 91 2.45 6.03 25.39
CA GLY A 91 2.39 5.72 26.82
C GLY A 91 2.88 4.31 27.16
N PRO A 92 2.82 3.94 28.45
CA PRO A 92 3.33 2.65 28.93
C PRO A 92 2.43 1.49 28.52
N ALA A 93 3.00 0.28 28.53
CA ALA A 93 2.28 -0.97 28.29
C ALA A 93 1.03 -1.07 29.19
N GLY A 94 -0.13 -1.38 28.59
CA GLY A 94 -1.41 -1.50 29.30
C GLY A 94 -2.21 -0.20 29.43
N ALA A 95 -1.69 0.94 28.97
CA ALA A 95 -2.49 2.15 28.84
C ALA A 95 -3.57 1.99 27.75
N SER A 96 -4.68 2.74 27.88
CA SER A 96 -5.79 2.68 26.92
C SER A 96 -5.32 3.08 25.51
N GLY A 97 -5.50 2.19 24.54
CA GLY A 97 -5.10 2.42 23.15
C GLY A 97 -3.62 2.15 22.84
N VAL A 98 -2.85 1.62 23.82
CA VAL A 98 -1.46 1.18 23.65
C VAL A 98 -1.43 -0.34 23.48
N SER A 99 -0.76 -0.82 22.44
CA SER A 99 -0.64 -2.26 22.16
C SER A 99 0.52 -2.90 22.92
N TRP A 100 1.70 -2.27 22.87
CA TRP A 100 2.95 -2.77 23.47
C TRP A 100 3.57 -1.76 24.42
N GLY A 101 3.64 -0.47 24.04
CA GLY A 101 4.18 0.62 24.89
C GLY A 101 5.67 0.55 25.25
N SER A 102 6.39 -0.53 24.89
CA SER A 102 7.82 -0.66 25.12
C SER A 102 8.44 -1.75 24.23
N TRP A 103 9.74 -1.62 23.96
CA TRP A 103 10.47 -2.57 23.13
C TRP A 103 10.51 -3.99 23.74
N PRO A 104 10.76 -4.17 25.05
CA PRO A 104 10.72 -5.50 25.66
C PRO A 104 9.35 -6.19 25.55
N ALA A 105 8.26 -5.44 25.74
CA ALA A 105 6.91 -5.97 25.57
C ALA A 105 6.64 -6.40 24.13
N PHE A 106 7.11 -5.62 23.15
CA PHE A 106 7.01 -5.98 21.74
C PHE A 106 7.83 -7.23 21.38
N VAL A 107 9.06 -7.37 21.89
CA VAL A 107 9.88 -8.58 21.67
C VAL A 107 9.21 -9.80 22.31
N ALA A 108 8.65 -9.67 23.50
CA ALA A 108 7.89 -10.74 24.16
C ALA A 108 6.64 -11.13 23.36
N TYR A 109 5.89 -10.15 22.84
CA TYR A 109 4.77 -10.41 21.94
C TYR A 109 5.23 -11.11 20.65
N THR A 110 6.33 -10.67 20.05
CA THR A 110 6.90 -11.29 18.85
C THR A 110 7.33 -12.75 19.13
N ALA A 111 7.84 -13.05 20.33
CA ALA A 111 8.16 -14.41 20.72
C ALA A 111 6.92 -15.32 20.77
N SER A 112 5.76 -14.79 21.16
CA SER A 112 4.48 -15.54 21.16
C SER A 112 3.97 -15.88 19.75
N LEU A 113 4.45 -15.18 18.72
CA LEU A 113 4.13 -15.43 17.32
C LEU A 113 5.01 -16.52 16.67
N LEU A 114 5.96 -17.10 17.40
CA LEU A 114 6.91 -18.07 16.88
C LEU A 114 6.68 -19.47 17.50
N PRO A 115 6.74 -20.56 16.70
CA PRO A 115 6.45 -21.91 17.20
C PRO A 115 7.46 -22.43 18.25
N ARG A 116 8.69 -21.92 18.25
CA ARG A 116 9.76 -22.22 19.23
C ARG A 116 10.71 -21.01 19.35
N PRO A 117 10.46 -20.06 20.26
CA PRO A 117 11.30 -18.89 20.37
C PRO A 117 12.62 -19.23 21.06
N LEU A 118 13.72 -19.25 20.30
CA LEU A 118 15.03 -18.93 20.88
C LEU A 118 15.05 -17.40 21.06
N GLY A 119 15.43 -16.89 22.25
CA GLY A 119 15.30 -15.45 22.56
C GLY A 119 15.94 -14.50 21.52
N SER A 120 17.01 -14.95 20.86
CA SER A 120 17.65 -14.23 19.75
C SER A 120 16.78 -14.17 18.48
N VAL A 121 16.06 -15.24 18.14
CA VAL A 121 15.20 -15.30 16.93
C VAL A 121 14.03 -14.33 17.05
N ALA A 122 13.39 -14.24 18.22
CA ALA A 122 12.32 -13.28 18.47
C ALA A 122 12.81 -11.83 18.32
N THR A 123 14.00 -11.53 18.82
CA THR A 123 14.61 -10.19 18.70
C THR A 123 14.94 -9.86 17.24
N VAL A 124 15.52 -10.80 16.50
CA VAL A 124 15.82 -10.61 15.06
C VAL A 124 14.53 -10.41 14.26
N ALA A 125 13.49 -11.19 14.53
CA ALA A 125 12.19 -11.03 13.89
C ALA A 125 11.56 -9.66 14.22
N ALA A 126 11.65 -9.21 15.48
CA ALA A 126 11.16 -7.91 15.93
C ALA A 126 11.87 -6.74 15.24
N VAL A 127 13.20 -6.82 15.08
CA VAL A 127 13.99 -5.83 14.34
C VAL A 127 13.62 -5.84 12.86
N ALA A 128 13.57 -7.01 12.23
CA ALA A 128 13.23 -7.15 10.81
C ALA A 128 11.82 -6.60 10.51
N ALA A 129 10.84 -6.94 11.35
CA ALA A 129 9.48 -6.39 11.28
C ALA A 129 9.50 -4.87 11.36
N THR A 130 10.18 -4.31 12.36
CA THR A 130 10.25 -2.86 12.57
C THR A 130 10.89 -2.14 11.37
N LEU A 131 11.99 -2.66 10.83
CA LEU A 131 12.64 -2.08 9.66
C LEU A 131 11.73 -2.12 8.42
N LEU A 132 11.03 -3.23 8.19
CA LEU A 132 10.07 -3.37 7.09
C LEU A 132 8.89 -2.41 7.25
N GLU A 133 8.31 -2.29 8.44
CA GLU A 133 7.18 -1.39 8.70
C GLU A 133 7.57 0.07 8.53
N VAL A 134 8.75 0.49 8.99
CA VAL A 134 9.27 1.84 8.78
C VAL A 134 9.49 2.10 7.29
N ALA A 135 10.18 1.20 6.59
CA ALA A 135 10.45 1.35 5.16
C ALA A 135 9.16 1.42 4.34
N LEU A 136 8.22 0.51 4.57
CA LEU A 136 6.93 0.47 3.87
C LEU A 136 6.05 1.67 4.24
N GLY A 137 6.00 2.05 5.51
CA GLY A 137 5.25 3.23 5.96
C GLY A 137 5.74 4.51 5.27
N VAL A 138 7.06 4.75 5.27
CA VAL A 138 7.65 5.91 4.59
C VAL A 138 7.40 5.87 3.08
N LEU A 139 7.57 4.71 2.44
CA LEU A 139 7.34 4.55 1.00
C LEU A 139 5.86 4.78 0.61
N LEU A 140 4.91 4.31 1.42
CA LEU A 140 3.48 4.55 1.22
C LEU A 140 3.13 6.04 1.34
N LEU A 141 3.69 6.74 2.33
CA LEU A 141 3.52 8.20 2.49
C LEU A 141 4.11 8.98 1.32
N ALA A 142 5.34 8.65 0.92
CA ALA A 142 6.01 9.27 -0.22
C ALA A 142 5.24 9.03 -1.54
N GLY A 143 4.45 7.95 -1.59
CA GLY A 143 3.70 7.55 -2.77
C GLY A 143 4.59 7.13 -3.94
N TRP A 144 5.82 6.72 -3.65
CA TRP A 144 6.75 6.18 -4.62
C TRP A 144 6.39 4.73 -4.94
N GLN A 145 6.32 4.36 -6.23
CA GLN A 145 6.08 2.98 -6.68
C GLN A 145 4.93 2.26 -5.94
N ARG A 146 3.79 2.95 -5.72
CA ARG A 146 2.69 2.44 -4.87
C ARG A 146 2.20 1.05 -5.26
N ARG A 147 2.29 0.69 -6.54
CA ARG A 147 1.96 -0.65 -7.05
C ARG A 147 2.81 -1.76 -6.43
N TRP A 148 4.10 -1.51 -6.22
CA TRP A 148 5.02 -2.50 -5.64
C TRP A 148 4.96 -2.45 -4.12
N VAL A 149 5.00 -1.24 -3.55
CA VAL A 149 4.92 -1.04 -2.10
C VAL A 149 3.66 -1.69 -1.54
N GLY A 150 2.49 -1.47 -2.15
CA GLY A 150 1.24 -2.08 -1.70
C GLY A 150 1.24 -3.62 -1.74
N LYS A 151 1.92 -4.24 -2.71
CA LYS A 151 2.07 -5.71 -2.74
C LYS A 151 2.94 -6.22 -1.60
N VAL A 152 4.07 -5.55 -1.36
CA VAL A 152 4.99 -5.94 -0.28
C VAL A 152 4.31 -5.73 1.08
N THR A 153 3.56 -4.64 1.26
CA THR A 153 2.72 -4.41 2.44
C THR A 153 1.66 -5.50 2.63
N ALA A 154 0.97 -5.92 1.56
CA ALA A 154 0.04 -7.03 1.63
C ALA A 154 0.73 -8.35 2.02
N GLY A 155 1.93 -8.60 1.51
CA GLY A 155 2.76 -9.75 1.88
C GLY A 155 3.15 -9.73 3.36
N LEU A 156 3.58 -8.57 3.88
CA LEU A 156 3.89 -8.40 5.30
C LEU A 156 2.68 -8.70 6.19
N PHE A 157 1.51 -8.13 5.87
CA PHE A 157 0.29 -8.43 6.62
C PHE A 157 -0.16 -9.89 6.50
N THR A 158 0.12 -10.55 5.37
CA THR A 158 -0.15 -11.99 5.23
C THR A 158 0.75 -12.82 6.16
N ILE A 159 2.01 -12.44 6.33
CA ILE A 159 2.92 -13.08 7.30
C ILE A 159 2.37 -12.90 8.72
N TYR A 160 1.91 -11.70 9.08
CA TYR A 160 1.28 -11.45 10.38
C TYR A 160 -0.01 -12.24 10.57
N LEU A 161 -0.86 -12.33 9.54
CA LEU A 161 -2.08 -13.13 9.58
C LEU A 161 -1.78 -14.61 9.86
N LEU A 162 -0.81 -15.18 9.17
CA LEU A 162 -0.42 -16.58 9.37
C LEU A 162 0.17 -16.80 10.77
N ALA A 163 1.05 -15.91 11.22
CA ALA A 163 1.65 -16.01 12.54
C ALA A 163 0.61 -15.88 13.67
N MET A 164 -0.26 -14.86 13.61
CA MET A 164 -1.33 -14.65 14.59
C MET A 164 -2.36 -15.77 14.54
N GLY A 165 -2.79 -16.19 13.33
CA GLY A 165 -3.81 -17.21 13.15
C GLY A 165 -3.39 -18.58 13.69
N VAL A 166 -2.11 -18.96 13.52
CA VAL A 166 -1.59 -20.24 14.00
C VAL A 166 -1.25 -20.20 15.49
N MET A 167 -0.68 -19.10 16.00
CA MET A 167 -0.13 -19.06 17.37
C MET A 167 -1.09 -18.47 18.41
N LEU A 168 -1.85 -17.44 18.06
CA LEU A 168 -2.71 -16.69 18.99
C LEU A 168 -4.20 -16.98 18.78
N GLY A 169 -4.56 -17.46 17.59
CA GLY A 169 -5.94 -17.71 17.18
C GLY A 169 -6.63 -16.49 16.56
N LEU A 170 -7.90 -16.68 16.20
CA LEU A 170 -8.64 -15.71 15.37
C LEU A 170 -9.05 -14.43 16.11
N GLY A 171 -9.09 -14.42 17.45
CA GLY A 171 -9.46 -13.23 18.22
C GLY A 171 -8.51 -12.05 18.00
N GLU A 172 -7.20 -12.31 17.99
CA GLU A 172 -6.19 -11.26 17.73
C GLU A 172 -6.20 -10.81 16.27
N VAL A 173 -6.42 -11.75 15.34
CA VAL A 173 -6.59 -11.45 13.91
C VAL A 173 -7.74 -10.47 13.68
N VAL A 174 -8.87 -10.68 14.37
CA VAL A 174 -10.06 -9.81 14.33
C VAL A 174 -9.80 -8.48 15.00
N ARG A 175 -9.15 -8.46 16.17
CA ARG A 175 -8.84 -7.23 16.92
C ARG A 175 -8.02 -6.25 16.08
N TYR A 176 -7.03 -6.75 15.35
CA TYR A 176 -6.20 -5.94 14.45
C TYR A 176 -6.76 -5.79 13.03
N GLY A 177 -7.86 -6.48 12.70
CA GLY A 177 -8.48 -6.41 11.38
C GLY A 177 -7.54 -6.84 10.24
N VAL A 178 -6.60 -7.75 10.50
CA VAL A 178 -5.48 -8.06 9.58
C VAL A 178 -5.94 -8.43 8.15
N PRO A 179 -7.00 -9.25 7.94
CA PRO A 179 -7.49 -9.56 6.60
C PRO A 179 -7.92 -8.31 5.80
N MET A 180 -8.49 -7.31 6.49
CA MET A 180 -8.86 -6.04 5.86
C MET A 180 -7.62 -5.24 5.46
N LEU A 181 -6.56 -5.27 6.27
CA LEU A 181 -5.28 -4.61 5.93
C LEU A 181 -4.66 -5.20 4.66
N ILE A 182 -4.71 -6.53 4.49
CA ILE A 182 -4.26 -7.22 3.27
C ILE A 182 -5.08 -6.73 2.07
N GLY A 183 -6.41 -6.73 2.20
CA GLY A 183 -7.32 -6.28 1.15
C GLY A 183 -7.09 -4.82 0.77
N GLY A 184 -6.96 -3.94 1.75
CA GLY A 184 -6.65 -2.52 1.58
C GLY A 184 -5.32 -2.29 0.85
N ALA A 185 -4.26 -2.99 1.26
CA ALA A 185 -2.94 -2.89 0.63
C ALA A 185 -2.96 -3.36 -0.83
N LEU A 186 -3.67 -4.46 -1.14
CA LEU A 186 -3.86 -4.94 -2.51
C LEU A 186 -4.68 -3.96 -3.36
N LEU A 187 -5.74 -3.37 -2.82
CA LEU A 187 -6.54 -2.36 -3.51
C LEU A 187 -5.71 -1.10 -3.79
N VAL A 188 -4.93 -0.61 -2.81
CA VAL A 188 -3.97 0.49 -3.01
C VAL A 188 -2.99 0.16 -4.13
N SER A 189 -2.47 -1.07 -4.19
CA SER A 189 -1.56 -1.52 -5.24
C SER A 189 -2.17 -1.53 -6.65
N ALA A 190 -3.51 -1.55 -6.73
CA ALA A 190 -4.26 -1.53 -7.97
C ALA A 190 -4.83 -0.14 -8.33
N THR A 191 -4.81 0.82 -7.41
CA THR A 191 -5.20 2.20 -7.68
C THR A 191 -4.04 3.02 -8.26
N PRO A 192 -4.20 3.65 -9.43
CA PRO A 192 -3.14 4.47 -10.03
C PRO A 192 -2.98 5.82 -9.31
N THR A 193 -1.75 6.32 -9.24
CA THR A 193 -1.44 7.64 -8.68
C THR A 193 -1.53 8.76 -9.74
N ARG A 194 -1.73 10.01 -9.30
CA ARG A 194 -1.75 11.19 -10.19
C ARG A 194 -0.40 11.38 -10.92
N ARG A 195 0.71 11.01 -10.30
CA ARG A 195 2.07 11.05 -10.90
C ARG A 195 2.22 10.03 -12.01
N GLU A 196 1.83 8.77 -11.77
CA GLU A 196 1.91 7.72 -12.80
C GLU A 196 1.07 8.05 -14.03
N HIS A 197 -0.15 8.58 -13.84
CA HIS A 197 -1.00 8.99 -14.95
C HIS A 197 -0.39 10.12 -15.78
N ARG A 198 0.26 11.10 -15.12
CA ARG A 198 0.95 12.21 -15.79
C ARG A 198 2.17 11.71 -16.59
N MET A 199 2.97 10.83 -16.01
CA MET A 199 4.13 10.22 -16.69
C MET A 199 3.70 9.39 -17.90
N GLN A 200 2.61 8.63 -17.79
CA GLN A 200 2.06 7.85 -18.91
C GLN A 200 1.50 8.72 -20.03
N HIS A 201 0.80 9.82 -19.69
CA HIS A 201 0.36 10.80 -20.69
C HIS A 201 1.54 11.47 -21.39
N GLN A 202 2.56 11.89 -20.64
CA GLN A 202 3.76 12.50 -21.21
C GLN A 202 4.54 11.52 -22.10
N ALA A 203 4.66 10.25 -21.71
CA ALA A 203 5.29 9.22 -22.54
C ALA A 203 4.47 8.87 -23.80
N ALA A 204 3.13 8.93 -23.72
CA ALA A 204 2.25 8.72 -24.86
C ALA A 204 2.28 9.90 -25.85
N GLU A 205 2.40 11.14 -25.34
CA GLU A 205 2.57 12.34 -26.16
C GLU A 205 3.96 12.43 -26.81
N GLN A 206 4.99 11.88 -26.17
CA GLN A 206 6.36 11.92 -26.70
C GLN A 206 6.59 10.96 -27.89
N GLY A 207 5.74 9.94 -28.09
CA GLY A 207 5.84 9.01 -29.22
C GLY A 207 7.20 8.28 -29.31
N PRO A 208 7.37 7.27 -30.21
CA PRO A 208 8.70 6.76 -30.47
C PRO A 208 9.52 7.89 -31.08
N GLU A 209 10.58 8.29 -30.40
CA GLU A 209 11.56 9.30 -30.81
C GLU A 209 11.79 9.15 -32.33
N ARG A 210 11.27 10.09 -33.14
CA ARG A 210 11.60 10.12 -34.57
C ARG A 210 13.11 10.30 -34.62
N ARG A 211 13.84 9.23 -34.92
CA ARG A 211 15.22 9.36 -35.39
C ARG A 211 15.16 10.40 -36.51
N PRO A 212 15.97 11.48 -36.45
CA PRO A 212 16.02 12.43 -37.55
C PRO A 212 16.33 11.63 -38.82
N ASP A 213 15.45 11.75 -39.80
CA ASP A 213 15.63 11.13 -41.10
C ASP A 213 16.96 11.67 -41.66
N PRO A 214 17.89 10.83 -42.14
CA PRO A 214 19.08 11.30 -42.83
C PRO A 214 18.79 12.31 -43.95
N GLY A 215 17.54 12.35 -44.47
CA GLY A 215 17.04 13.33 -45.42
C GLY A 215 16.78 14.75 -44.89
N ASP A 216 16.69 14.97 -43.58
CA ASP A 216 16.46 16.30 -42.98
C ASP A 216 17.75 17.13 -42.82
N ARG A 217 18.90 16.59 -43.25
CA ARG A 217 20.10 17.43 -43.44
C ARG A 217 19.93 18.27 -44.69
N GLN A 218 19.33 19.43 -44.52
CA GLN A 218 19.34 20.48 -45.53
C GLN A 218 20.80 20.80 -45.90
N PRO A 219 21.22 20.62 -47.17
CA PRO A 219 22.59 20.93 -47.54
C PRO A 219 22.77 22.45 -47.46
N ALA A 220 23.53 22.88 -46.45
CA ALA A 220 24.04 24.24 -46.33
C ALA A 220 24.95 24.51 -47.54
N GLY A 221 24.41 25.11 -48.61
CA GLY A 221 25.24 25.41 -49.78
C GLY A 221 24.54 25.76 -51.09
N ARG A 222 23.36 26.40 -51.09
CA ARG A 222 22.70 26.82 -52.36
C ARG A 222 22.19 28.25 -52.45
N ASP A 223 22.40 29.08 -51.42
CA ASP A 223 21.95 30.49 -51.47
C ASP A 223 22.99 31.49 -51.95
N HIS A 224 24.28 31.11 -52.08
CA HIS A 224 25.31 32.05 -52.54
C HIS A 224 25.35 32.22 -54.08
N ASP A 225 25.00 31.19 -54.85
CA ASP A 225 25.04 31.25 -56.33
C ASP A 225 23.87 32.03 -56.95
N ARG A 226 22.74 32.18 -56.24
CA ARG A 226 21.58 32.91 -56.76
C ARG A 226 21.73 34.42 -56.70
N GLN A 227 22.62 34.95 -55.85
CA GLN A 227 22.85 36.39 -55.73
C GLN A 227 23.79 36.94 -56.81
N CYS A 228 24.79 36.17 -57.25
CA CYS A 228 25.70 36.61 -58.32
C CYS A 228 25.03 36.68 -59.71
N ARG A 229 24.04 35.84 -59.99
CA ARG A 229 23.34 35.82 -61.30
C ARG A 229 22.31 36.93 -61.51
N ARG A 230 22.03 37.76 -60.50
CA ARG A 230 21.09 38.88 -60.61
C ARG A 230 21.77 40.24 -60.83
N GLN A 231 23.10 40.28 -60.88
CA GLN A 231 23.88 41.51 -61.02
C GLN A 231 24.74 41.57 -62.30
N SER A 232 24.50 40.69 -63.28
CA SER A 232 25.17 40.69 -64.59
C SER A 232 24.19 40.96 -65.72
#